data_AF-A0A317CVK2-F1
#
_entry.id   AF-A0A317CVK2-F1
#
_cell.length_a   1.000
_cell.length_b   1.000
_cell.length_c   1.000
_cell.angle_alpha   90.00
_cell.angle_beta   90.00
_cell.angle_gamma   90.00
#
_symmetry.space_group_name_H-M   'P 1'
#
loop_
_entity.id
_entity.type
_entity.pdbx_description
1 polymer ?
#
loop_
_entity_poly.entity_id
_entity_poly.type
_entity_poly.pdbx_seq_one_letter_code
_entity_poly.pdbx_strand_id
1 'polypeptide(L)'
;MGSADVSPQMAFARFVRRAIDDARDERGWTVTDLASHTGVGRSTVFRWLAGDWQDYPELAKVRGFCSALDLPVAAAFRALGLPDAGPA
;
A
#
# COMPACT_ATOMS: atom_id res chain seq x y z
N MET A 1 -19.77 -20.13 -4.98
CA MET A 1 -18.95 -18.96 -5.36
C MET A 1 -19.06 -17.94 -4.25
N GLY A 2 -18.21 -18.04 -3.23
CA GLY A 2 -18.12 -17.00 -2.21
C GLY A 2 -17.23 -15.90 -2.77
N SER A 3 -17.81 -14.79 -3.21
CA SER A 3 -17.08 -13.54 -3.26
C SER A 3 -16.75 -13.22 -1.80
N ALA A 4 -15.62 -13.77 -1.32
CA ALA A 4 -15.12 -13.44 0.00
C ALA A 4 -14.96 -11.93 -0.02
N ASP A 5 -15.76 -11.24 0.77
CA ASP A 5 -15.62 -9.81 1.03
C ASP A 5 -14.20 -9.64 1.57
N VAL A 6 -13.26 -9.31 0.67
CA VAL A 6 -11.86 -9.19 1.03
C VAL A 6 -11.81 -7.93 1.86
N SER A 7 -11.65 -8.08 3.17
CA SER A 7 -11.59 -6.95 4.08
C SER A 7 -10.58 -5.91 3.54
N PRO A 8 -10.83 -4.60 3.70
CA PRO A 8 -9.92 -3.55 3.22
C PRO A 8 -8.46 -3.80 3.63
N GLN A 9 -8.26 -4.38 4.81
CA GLN A 9 -6.99 -4.87 5.33
C GLN A 9 -6.28 -5.83 4.35
N MET A 10 -6.96 -6.88 3.92
CA MET A 10 -6.43 -7.92 3.03
C MET A 10 -6.24 -7.39 1.60
N ALA A 11 -7.15 -6.57 1.11
CA ALA A 11 -7.04 -5.95 -0.20
C ALA A 11 -5.82 -5.02 -0.26
N PHE A 12 -5.67 -4.16 0.75
CA PHE A 12 -4.53 -3.26 0.86
C PHE A 12 -3.21 -4.01 1.10
N ALA A 13 -3.20 -5.06 1.93
CA ALA A 13 -2.02 -5.90 2.14
C ALA A 13 -1.53 -6.53 0.83
N ARG A 14 -2.44 -7.01 -0.02
CA ARG A 14 -2.10 -7.55 -1.35
C ARG A 14 -1.53 -6.49 -2.28
N PHE A 15 -2.11 -5.29 -2.28
CA PHE A 15 -1.59 -4.15 -3.04
C PHE A 15 -0.15 -3.82 -2.63
N VAL A 16 0.09 -3.67 -1.32
CA VAL A 16 1.41 -3.36 -0.78
C VAL A 16 2.42 -4.48 -1.06
N ARG A 17 2.02 -5.74 -0.90
CA ARG A 17 2.89 -6.89 -1.23
C ARG A 17 3.35 -6.82 -2.69
N ARG A 18 2.39 -6.65 -3.61
CA ARG A 18 2.68 -6.59 -5.03
C ARG A 18 3.59 -5.40 -5.39
N ALA A 19 3.30 -4.23 -4.85
CA ALA A 19 4.14 -3.04 -5.04
C ALA A 19 5.59 -3.26 -4.58
N ILE A 20 5.80 -4.00 -3.49
CA ILE A 20 7.14 -4.31 -2.98
C ILE A 20 7.83 -5.37 -3.84
N ASP A 21 7.11 -6.41 -4.25
CA ASP A 21 7.66 -7.44 -5.14
C ASP A 21 8.05 -6.85 -6.50
N ASP A 22 7.21 -5.99 -7.09
CA ASP A 22 7.50 -5.30 -8.35
C ASP A 22 8.73 -4.37 -8.20
N ALA A 23 8.81 -3.59 -7.13
CA ALA A 23 9.98 -2.73 -6.88
C ALA A 23 11.27 -3.54 -6.64
N ARG A 24 11.15 -4.72 -6.04
CA ARG A 24 12.27 -5.64 -5.86
C ARG A 24 12.73 -6.22 -7.19
N ASP A 25 11.80 -6.64 -8.04
CA ASP A 25 12.10 -7.27 -9.33
C ASP A 25 12.65 -6.25 -10.33
N GLU A 26 12.02 -5.08 -10.44
CA GLU A 26 12.39 -4.05 -11.42
C GLU A 26 13.59 -3.20 -10.99
N ARG A 27 13.69 -2.85 -9.70
CA ARG A 27 14.70 -1.90 -9.19
C ARG A 27 15.72 -2.53 -8.25
N GLY A 28 15.55 -3.80 -7.88
CA GLY A 28 16.41 -4.45 -6.88
C GLY A 28 16.23 -3.90 -5.46
N TRP A 29 15.13 -3.18 -5.18
CA TRP A 29 14.94 -2.49 -3.91
C TRP A 29 14.63 -3.46 -2.77
N THR A 30 15.25 -3.22 -1.62
CA THR A 30 14.90 -3.89 -0.36
C THR A 30 13.81 -3.11 0.39
N VAL A 31 13.21 -3.72 1.41
CA VAL A 31 12.27 -3.04 2.31
C VAL A 31 12.93 -1.84 3.01
N THR A 32 14.24 -1.86 3.21
CA THR A 32 15.00 -0.74 3.77
C THR A 32 15.09 0.42 2.78
N ASP A 33 15.36 0.13 1.50
CA ASP A 33 15.38 1.15 0.44
C ASP A 33 14.00 1.76 0.26
N LEU A 34 12.96 0.94 0.23
CA LEU A 34 11.57 1.38 0.22
C LEU A 34 11.26 2.32 1.39
N ALA A 35 11.68 2.00 2.62
CA ALA A 35 11.43 2.87 3.76
C ALA A 35 12.13 4.23 3.62
N SER A 36 13.35 4.25 3.07
CA SER A 36 14.11 5.47 2.81
C SER A 36 13.50 6.31 1.68
N HIS A 37 13.01 5.67 0.61
CA HIS A 37 12.45 6.36 -0.56
C HIS A 37 11.01 6.81 -0.38
N THR A 38 10.19 6.03 0.33
CA THR A 38 8.75 6.30 0.51
C THR A 38 8.46 7.16 1.73
N GLY A 39 9.42 7.28 2.67
CA GLY A 39 9.21 7.87 3.99
C GLY A 39 8.33 7.04 4.92
N VAL A 40 7.91 5.84 4.49
CA VAL A 40 7.11 4.91 5.30
C VAL A 40 8.04 3.97 6.04
N GLY A 41 8.12 4.11 7.37
CA GLY A 41 8.96 3.25 8.19
C GLY A 41 8.65 1.76 8.01
N ARG A 42 9.69 0.91 8.12
CA ARG A 42 9.58 -0.55 7.95
C ARG A 42 8.45 -1.17 8.77
N SER A 43 8.28 -0.74 10.03
CA SER A 43 7.22 -1.24 10.92
C SER A 43 5.82 -0.93 10.39
N THR A 44 5.63 0.21 9.73
CA THR A 44 4.37 0.57 9.07
C THR A 44 4.13 -0.30 7.85
N VAL A 45 5.15 -0.54 7.03
CA VAL A 45 5.06 -1.44 5.87
C VAL A 45 4.68 -2.86 6.29
N PHE A 46 5.36 -3.43 7.30
CA PHE A 46 5.02 -4.75 7.83
C PHE A 46 3.60 -4.81 8.39
N ARG A 47 3.13 -3.76 9.06
CA ARG A 47 1.74 -3.67 9.54
C ARG A 47 0.74 -3.66 8.39
N TRP A 48 1.04 -2.94 7.31
CA TRP A 48 0.20 -2.96 6.11
C TRP A 48 0.16 -4.34 5.45
N LEU A 49 1.30 -5.02 5.36
CA LEU A 49 1.39 -6.38 4.83
C LEU A 49 0.67 -7.42 5.68
N ALA A 50 0.66 -7.24 7.01
CA ALA A 50 -0.05 -8.13 7.92
C ALA A 50 -1.58 -7.93 7.83
N GLY A 51 -2.04 -6.77 7.36
CA GLY A 51 -3.45 -6.39 7.43
C GLY A 51 -3.95 -6.18 8.88
N ASP A 52 -3.04 -6.15 9.86
CA ASP A 52 -3.36 -6.04 11.29
C ASP A 52 -3.21 -4.59 11.78
N TRP A 53 -3.75 -3.64 11.02
CA TRP A 53 -3.80 -2.25 11.45
C TRP A 53 -5.12 -1.98 12.18
N GLN A 54 -5.01 -1.40 13.37
CA GLN A 54 -6.14 -0.99 14.21
C GLN A 54 -6.80 0.29 13.67
N ASP A 55 -5.96 1.25 13.25
CA ASP A 55 -6.37 2.51 12.63
C ASP A 55 -6.12 2.47 11.12
N TYR A 56 -6.93 3.21 10.37
CA TYR A 56 -6.75 3.35 8.93
C TYR A 56 -5.34 3.86 8.57
N PRO A 57 -4.69 3.33 7.52
CA PRO A 57 -3.43 3.83 7.04
C PRO A 57 -3.50 5.33 6.72
N GLU A 58 -2.52 6.08 7.22
CA GLU A 58 -2.46 7.51 6.98
C GLU A 58 -2.33 7.82 5.49
N LEU A 59 -3.29 8.55 4.93
CA LEU A 59 -3.36 8.81 3.49
C LEU A 59 -2.12 9.54 2.96
N ALA A 60 -1.47 10.37 3.77
CA ALA A 60 -0.20 11.02 3.42
C ALA A 60 0.91 9.99 3.18
N LYS A 61 1.01 8.95 4.03
CA LYS A 61 1.97 7.85 3.87
C LYS A 61 1.64 6.98 2.67
N VAL A 62 0.35 6.70 2.43
CA VAL A 62 -0.10 5.94 1.24
C VAL A 62 0.24 6.69 -0.05
N ARG A 63 0.02 8.01 -0.09
CA ARG A 63 0.42 8.89 -1.20
C ARG A 63 1.93 8.89 -1.42
N GLY A 64 2.72 9.03 -0.35
CA GLY A 64 4.19 8.98 -0.43
C GLY A 64 4.70 7.64 -0.95
N PHE A 65 4.12 6.54 -0.47
CA PHE A 65 4.41 5.19 -0.95
C PHE A 65 4.12 5.03 -2.45
N CYS A 66 2.94 5.46 -2.89
CA CYS A 66 2.56 5.39 -4.30
C CYS A 66 3.46 6.29 -5.17
N SER A 67 3.74 7.51 -4.73
CA SER A 67 4.60 8.47 -5.44
C SER A 67 6.02 7.94 -5.65
N ALA A 68 6.65 7.36 -4.62
CA ALA A 68 8.00 6.83 -4.71
C ALA A 68 8.13 5.60 -5.65
N LEU A 69 7.04 4.84 -5.78
CA LEU A 69 6.97 3.64 -6.63
C LEU A 69 6.34 3.89 -7.99
N ASP A 70 5.98 5.14 -8.29
CA ASP A 70 5.26 5.52 -9.52
C ASP A 70 3.94 4.74 -9.71
N LEU A 71 3.25 4.45 -8.60
CA LEU A 71 2.00 3.70 -8.57
C LEU A 71 0.78 4.64 -8.50
N PRO A 72 -0.36 4.25 -9.12
CA PRO A 72 -1.58 5.04 -9.05
C PRO A 72 -2.18 5.00 -7.64
N VAL A 73 -2.24 6.17 -6.97
CA VAL A 73 -2.83 6.28 -5.62
C VAL A 73 -4.30 5.85 -5.57
N ALA A 74 -5.03 6.01 -6.67
CA ALA A 74 -6.41 5.56 -6.80
C ALA A 74 -6.54 4.04 -6.55
N ALA A 75 -5.58 3.23 -7.03
CA ALA A 75 -5.59 1.78 -6.79
C ALA A 75 -5.41 1.45 -5.30
N ALA A 76 -4.55 2.19 -4.61
CA ALA A 76 -4.37 2.06 -3.16
C ALA A 76 -5.65 2.45 -2.39
N PHE A 77 -6.31 3.53 -2.80
CA PHE A 77 -7.53 4.00 -2.14
C PHE A 77 -8.72 3.07 -2.35
N ARG A 78 -8.87 2.51 -3.56
CA ARG A 78 -9.84 1.43 -3.81
C ARG A 78 -9.58 0.20 -2.95
N ALA A 79 -8.32 -0.18 -2.78
CA ALA A 79 -7.97 -1.29 -1.89
C ALA A 79 -8.31 -1.00 -0.41
N LEU A 80 -8.31 0.27 -0.01
CA LEU A 80 -8.75 0.73 1.30
C LEU A 80 -10.28 0.88 1.42
N GLY A 81 -11.05 0.68 0.33
CA GLY A 81 -12.49 0.93 0.31
C GLY A 81 -12.86 2.40 0.42
N LEU A 82 -11.92 3.31 0.17
CA LEU A 82 -12.18 4.74 0.15
C LEU A 82 -12.75 5.13 -1.21
N PRO A 83 -13.70 6.08 -1.27
CA PRO A 83 -14.12 6.64 -2.55
C PRO A 83 -12.89 7.18 -3.26
N ASP A 84 -12.75 6.89 -4.56
CA ASP A 84 -11.74 7.52 -5.41
C ASP A 84 -11.83 9.02 -5.13
N ALA A 85 -10.81 9.60 -4.48
CA ALA A 85 -10.72 11.04 -4.29
C ALA A 85 -10.39 11.67 -5.66
N GLY A 86 -11.29 11.50 -6.62
CA GLY A 86 -11.31 12.23 -7.86
C GLY A 86 -11.71 13.67 -7.56
N PRO A 87 -11.11 14.66 -8.22
CA PRO A 87 -11.52 16.05 -8.04
C PRO A 87 -12.96 16.21 -8.56
N ALA A 88 -13.80 16.85 -7.76
CA ALA A 88 -14.93 17.62 -8.28
C ALA A 88 -14.41 18.87 -8.99
#